data_AF-A0A259LLS0-F1
#
_entry.id   AF-A0A259LLS0-F1
#
_cell.length_a   1.000
_cell.length_b   1.000
_cell.length_c   1.000
_cell.angle_alpha   90.00
_cell.angle_beta   90.00
_cell.angle_gamma   90.00
#
_symmetry.space_group_name_H-M   'P 1'
#
loop_
_entity.id
_entity.type
_entity.pdbx_description
1 polymer ?
#
loop_
_entity_poly.entity_id
_entity_poly.type
_entity_poly.pdbx_seq_one_letter_code
_entity_poly.pdbx_strand_id
1 'polypeptide(L)'
;MFRRFTKFTISVLCVSMVASAVHARDTCAAVDFLAIDLSSVEGIDLVEAALMLAYPSLVIVDGSVHFENGTRLPIGVDRGLLASDRLQNPTVREQFSQKYPLEFDLSEREKPWMDPGRARNDAFFRNLYFATKEDAAQTLEQVTYQDRAAFKVTRRECVAEQ
;
A
#
# COMPACT_ATOMS: atom_id res chain seq x y z
N MET A 1 -57.56 -3.00 -14.83
CA MET A 1 -56.82 -4.26 -15.07
C MET A 1 -55.43 -4.08 -14.45
N PHE A 2 -55.21 -4.67 -13.27
CA PHE A 2 -54.00 -4.49 -12.45
C PHE A 2 -52.79 -5.20 -13.09
N ARG A 3 -51.65 -4.52 -13.21
CA ARG A 3 -50.35 -5.17 -13.47
C ARG A 3 -49.31 -4.74 -12.43
N ARG A 4 -49.21 -5.63 -11.45
CA ARG A 4 -48.07 -6.03 -10.59
C ARG A 4 -46.86 -5.09 -10.51
N PHE A 5 -46.68 -4.55 -9.31
CA PHE A 5 -45.40 -4.14 -8.75
C PHE A 5 -44.45 -5.34 -8.63
N THR A 6 -43.29 -5.28 -9.28
CA THR A 6 -42.16 -6.16 -8.96
C THR A 6 -41.21 -5.35 -8.08
N LYS A 7 -41.28 -5.56 -6.77
CA LYS A 7 -40.30 -5.00 -5.82
C LYS A 7 -38.98 -5.74 -6.04
N PHE A 8 -38.00 -5.06 -6.62
CA PHE A 8 -36.60 -5.49 -6.53
C PHE A 8 -36.12 -5.16 -5.13
N THR A 9 -36.04 -6.20 -4.29
CA THR A 9 -35.30 -6.14 -3.03
C THR A 9 -33.82 -6.14 -3.41
N ILE A 10 -33.20 -4.96 -3.44
CA ILE A 10 -31.73 -4.86 -3.48
C ILE A 10 -31.25 -5.31 -2.11
N SER A 11 -30.73 -6.52 -2.07
CA SER A 11 -30.04 -7.07 -0.91
C SER A 11 -28.78 -6.25 -0.68
N VAL A 12 -28.82 -5.34 0.29
CA VAL A 12 -27.64 -4.70 0.85
C VAL A 12 -26.96 -5.74 1.73
N LEU A 13 -25.89 -6.36 1.23
CA LEU A 13 -25.05 -7.24 2.03
C LEU A 13 -23.59 -7.10 1.59
N CYS A 14 -22.70 -7.04 2.57
CA CYS A 14 -21.24 -6.95 2.49
C CYS A 14 -20.63 -5.59 2.12
N VAL A 15 -20.70 -4.64 3.05
CA VAL A 15 -19.64 -3.64 3.25
C VAL A 15 -19.38 -3.54 4.76
N SER A 16 -18.66 -4.50 5.35
CA SER A 16 -18.34 -4.42 6.79
C SER A 16 -16.89 -4.72 7.16
N MET A 17 -15.99 -5.01 6.20
CA MET A 17 -14.56 -5.20 6.49
C MET A 17 -13.60 -4.20 5.83
N VAL A 18 -14.06 -3.41 4.86
CA VAL A 18 -13.25 -2.28 4.32
C VAL A 18 -13.21 -1.11 5.29
N ALA A 19 -14.13 -1.05 6.27
CA ALA A 19 -14.24 0.06 7.20
C ALA A 19 -12.97 0.27 8.04
N SER A 20 -12.28 -0.78 8.46
CA SER A 20 -11.13 -0.65 9.37
C SER A 20 -9.92 0.02 8.71
N ALA A 21 -9.69 -0.20 7.41
CA ALA A 21 -8.60 0.47 6.68
C ALA A 21 -8.93 1.95 6.41
N VAL A 22 -10.20 2.27 6.15
CA VAL A 22 -10.68 3.65 5.98
C VAL A 22 -10.53 4.45 7.28
N HIS A 23 -10.74 3.83 8.45
CA HIS A 23 -10.59 4.50 9.75
C HIS A 23 -9.13 4.84 10.11
N ALA A 24 -8.14 4.12 9.59
CA ALA A 24 -6.73 4.36 9.93
C ALA A 24 -6.23 5.73 9.44
N ARG A 25 -6.80 6.24 8.34
CA ARG A 25 -6.47 7.57 7.80
C ARG A 25 -7.03 8.71 8.64
N ASP A 26 -8.20 8.51 9.25
CA ASP A 26 -8.88 9.53 10.05
C ASP A 26 -8.31 9.64 11.47
N THR A 27 -7.70 8.57 12.00
CA THR A 27 -7.14 8.57 13.37
C THR A 27 -5.63 8.60 13.43
N CYS A 28 -4.93 8.38 12.30
CA CYS A 28 -3.46 8.29 12.23
C CYS A 28 -2.88 7.39 13.32
N ALA A 29 -3.62 6.33 13.67
CA ALA A 29 -3.25 5.43 14.74
C ALA A 29 -2.16 4.46 14.26
N ALA A 30 -1.31 4.03 15.17
CA ALA A 30 -0.35 2.98 14.87
C ALA A 30 -1.09 1.68 14.47
N VAL A 31 -0.63 1.05 13.38
CA VAL A 31 -1.19 -0.21 12.86
C VAL A 31 -0.23 -1.35 13.19
N ASP A 32 -0.71 -2.38 13.89
CA ASP A 32 0.03 -3.63 14.08
C ASP A 32 -0.22 -4.58 12.91
N PHE A 33 0.67 -4.53 11.92
CA PHE A 33 0.58 -5.38 10.73
C PHE A 33 0.79 -6.88 11.01
N LEU A 34 1.36 -7.26 12.16
CA LEU A 34 1.53 -8.67 12.52
C LEU A 34 0.24 -9.31 13.03
N ALA A 35 -0.70 -8.48 13.52
CA ALA A 35 -2.01 -8.92 13.97
C ALA A 35 -3.06 -9.01 12.84
N ILE A 36 -2.71 -8.62 11.61
CA ILE A 36 -3.64 -8.57 10.48
C ILE A 36 -3.51 -9.82 9.61
N ASP A 37 -4.56 -10.64 9.59
CA ASP A 37 -4.66 -11.77 8.67
C ASP A 37 -5.15 -11.29 7.29
N LEU A 38 -4.21 -11.06 6.37
CA LEU A 38 -4.51 -10.67 4.99
C LEU A 38 -5.31 -11.74 4.22
N SER A 39 -5.27 -13.01 4.64
CA SER A 39 -6.02 -14.09 3.98
C SER A 39 -7.51 -14.08 4.31
N SER A 40 -7.90 -13.36 5.37
CA SER A 40 -9.31 -13.16 5.75
C SER A 40 -10.08 -12.21 4.81
N VAL A 41 -9.38 -11.51 3.91
CA VAL A 41 -9.98 -10.60 2.94
C VAL A 41 -10.45 -11.38 1.72
N GLU A 42 -11.67 -11.94 1.79
CA GLU A 42 -12.26 -12.69 0.68
C GLU A 42 -12.49 -11.82 -0.57
N GLY A 43 -12.16 -12.37 -1.74
CA GLY A 43 -12.49 -11.77 -3.04
C GLY A 43 -11.57 -10.62 -3.50
N ILE A 44 -10.50 -10.31 -2.75
CA ILE A 44 -9.52 -9.29 -3.12
C ILE A 44 -8.15 -9.95 -3.38
N ASP A 45 -7.44 -9.51 -4.41
CA ASP A 45 -6.06 -9.94 -4.65
C ASP A 45 -5.13 -9.52 -3.50
N LEU A 46 -4.23 -10.40 -3.07
CA LEU A 46 -3.39 -10.13 -1.88
C LEU A 46 -2.47 -8.91 -2.05
N VAL A 47 -2.03 -8.60 -3.28
CA VAL A 47 -1.22 -7.40 -3.53
C VAL A 47 -2.09 -6.15 -3.41
N GLU A 48 -3.31 -6.20 -3.92
CA GLU A 48 -4.28 -5.11 -3.78
C GLU A 48 -4.62 -4.85 -2.31
N ALA A 49 -4.94 -5.91 -1.56
CA ALA A 49 -5.22 -5.82 -0.13
C ALA A 49 -4.02 -5.24 0.65
N ALA A 50 -2.80 -5.71 0.37
CA ALA A 50 -1.59 -5.19 1.01
C ALA A 50 -1.35 -3.71 0.71
N LEU A 51 -1.57 -3.27 -0.53
CA LEU A 51 -1.44 -1.86 -0.93
C LEU A 51 -2.46 -0.96 -0.23
N MET A 52 -3.73 -1.37 -0.21
CA MET A 52 -4.80 -0.61 0.45
C MET A 52 -4.59 -0.52 1.97
N LEU A 53 -4.07 -1.59 2.58
CA LEU A 53 -3.78 -1.60 4.00
C LEU A 53 -2.57 -0.73 4.36
N ALA A 54 -1.48 -0.84 3.59
CA ALA A 54 -0.26 -0.08 3.83
C ALA A 54 -0.42 1.41 3.52
N TYR A 55 -1.25 1.74 2.54
CA TYR A 55 -1.48 3.10 2.06
C TYR A 55 -2.99 3.36 1.94
N PRO A 56 -3.68 3.74 3.04
CA PRO A 56 -5.14 3.95 3.06
C PRO A 56 -5.62 5.07 2.11
N SER A 57 -4.66 5.85 1.63
CA SER A 57 -4.70 6.87 0.60
C SER A 57 -5.04 6.36 -0.80
N LEU A 58 -4.64 5.14 -1.11
CA LEU A 58 -4.74 4.60 -2.44
C LEU A 58 -6.12 4.02 -2.67
N VAL A 59 -6.65 4.33 -3.85
CA VAL A 59 -7.85 3.65 -4.37
C VAL A 59 -7.39 2.68 -5.45
N ILE A 60 -7.87 1.45 -5.39
CA ILE A 60 -7.62 0.44 -6.42
C ILE A 60 -8.89 0.24 -7.23
N VAL A 61 -8.78 0.40 -8.55
CA VAL A 61 -9.88 0.21 -9.50
C VAL A 61 -9.35 -0.54 -10.70
N ASP A 62 -10.02 -1.63 -11.08
CA ASP A 62 -9.72 -2.42 -12.27
C ASP A 62 -8.22 -2.77 -12.43
N GLY A 63 -7.60 -3.22 -11.33
CA GLY A 63 -6.18 -3.60 -11.30
C GLY A 63 -5.19 -2.44 -11.45
N SER A 64 -5.62 -1.20 -11.17
CA SER A 64 -4.79 0.01 -11.22
C SER A 64 -4.85 0.77 -9.89
N VAL A 65 -3.71 1.32 -9.48
CA VAL A 65 -3.59 2.26 -8.37
C VAL A 65 -3.99 3.65 -8.86
N HIS A 66 -4.94 4.27 -8.19
CA HIS A 66 -5.40 5.63 -8.43
C HIS A 66 -4.89 6.53 -7.31
N PHE A 67 -4.12 7.54 -7.70
CA PHE A 67 -3.55 8.53 -6.78
C PHE A 67 -4.45 9.77 -6.69
N GLU A 68 -4.36 10.51 -5.59
CA GLU A 68 -5.13 11.76 -5.36
C GLU A 68 -4.86 12.84 -6.42
N ASN A 69 -3.66 12.85 -7.01
CA ASN A 69 -3.30 13.76 -8.10
C ASN A 69 -3.95 13.38 -9.46
N GLY A 70 -4.78 12.33 -9.49
CA GLY A 70 -5.44 11.81 -10.69
C GLY A 70 -4.61 10.84 -11.52
N THR A 71 -3.33 10.64 -11.19
CA THR A 71 -2.49 9.64 -11.85
C THR A 71 -3.07 8.25 -11.65
N ARG A 72 -3.00 7.43 -12.70
CA ARG A 72 -3.38 6.01 -12.66
C ARG A 72 -2.18 5.17 -13.07
N LEU A 73 -1.86 4.16 -12.28
CA LEU A 73 -0.74 3.27 -12.51
C LEU A 73 -1.21 1.82 -12.46
N PRO A 74 -1.07 1.03 -13.55
CA PRO A 74 -1.41 -0.38 -13.52
C PRO A 74 -0.59 -1.13 -12.47
N ILE A 75 -1.23 -2.03 -11.72
CA ILE A 75 -0.53 -2.93 -10.80
C ILE A 75 0.37 -3.88 -11.60
N GLY A 76 -0.14 -4.32 -12.75
CA GLY A 76 0.54 -5.22 -13.67
C GLY A 76 0.57 -6.66 -13.18
N VAL A 77 1.41 -7.45 -13.85
CA VAL A 77 1.59 -8.88 -13.61
C VAL A 77 3.00 -9.15 -13.11
N ASP A 78 3.20 -10.31 -12.48
CA ASP A 78 4.54 -10.85 -12.27
C ASP A 78 4.99 -11.50 -13.58
N ARG A 79 6.08 -11.00 -14.15
CA ARG A 79 6.61 -11.50 -15.42
C ARG A 79 7.57 -12.67 -15.23
N GLY A 80 7.87 -13.08 -14.01
CA GLY A 80 8.80 -14.17 -13.73
C GLY A 80 10.26 -13.84 -14.08
N LEU A 81 10.61 -12.55 -14.12
CA LEU A 81 11.97 -12.11 -14.48
C LEU A 81 13.00 -12.56 -13.44
N LEU A 82 14.24 -12.75 -13.88
CA LEU A 82 15.38 -12.92 -12.98
C LEU A 82 15.56 -11.69 -12.08
N ALA A 83 16.17 -11.87 -10.91
CA ALA A 83 16.31 -10.80 -9.92
C ALA A 83 16.99 -9.55 -10.49
N SER A 84 18.07 -9.71 -11.27
CA SER A 84 18.79 -8.60 -11.92
C SER A 84 17.90 -7.77 -12.84
N ASP A 85 17.04 -8.43 -13.61
CA ASP A 85 16.20 -7.77 -14.62
C ASP A 85 14.99 -7.12 -13.97
N ARG A 86 14.43 -7.79 -12.95
CA ARG A 86 13.31 -7.28 -12.15
C ARG A 86 13.64 -5.96 -11.46
N LEU A 87 14.88 -5.79 -10.99
CA LEU A 87 15.31 -4.57 -10.29
C LEU A 87 15.37 -3.33 -11.19
N GLN A 88 15.47 -3.49 -12.51
CA GLN A 88 15.64 -2.35 -13.42
C GLN A 88 14.32 -1.63 -13.72
N ASN A 89 13.23 -2.36 -13.92
CA ASN A 89 11.93 -1.79 -14.26
C ASN A 89 10.78 -2.73 -13.85
N PRO A 90 10.52 -2.89 -12.53
CA PRO A 90 9.49 -3.81 -12.05
C PRO A 90 8.08 -3.25 -12.23
N THR A 91 7.10 -4.14 -12.36
CA THR A 91 5.68 -3.80 -12.13
C THR A 91 5.44 -3.55 -10.64
N VAL A 92 4.29 -2.97 -10.27
CA VAL A 92 3.94 -2.80 -8.85
C VAL A 92 3.81 -4.18 -8.17
N ARG A 93 3.23 -5.17 -8.87
CA ARG A 93 3.11 -6.56 -8.38
C ARG A 93 4.45 -7.21 -8.07
N GLU A 94 5.45 -6.99 -8.92
CA GLU A 94 6.78 -7.59 -8.75
C GLU A 94 7.52 -7.09 -7.49
N GLN A 95 7.11 -5.97 -6.89
CA GLN A 95 7.62 -5.51 -5.60
C GLN A 95 7.30 -6.50 -4.45
N PHE A 96 6.26 -7.31 -4.61
CA PHE A 96 5.78 -8.31 -3.64
C PHE A 96 6.29 -9.73 -3.92
N SER A 97 7.06 -9.91 -5.00
CA SER A 97 7.54 -11.23 -5.44
C SER A 97 8.54 -11.90 -4.47
N GLN A 98 9.21 -11.10 -3.63
CA GLN A 98 10.18 -11.59 -2.65
C GLN A 98 9.56 -11.51 -1.25
N LYS A 99 9.25 -12.67 -0.66
CA LYS A 99 8.79 -12.75 0.73
C LYS A 99 9.94 -12.40 1.67
N TYR A 100 9.66 -11.57 2.66
CA TYR A 100 10.61 -11.27 3.71
C TYR A 100 10.57 -12.39 4.77
N PRO A 101 11.63 -13.16 4.98
CA PRO A 101 11.64 -14.16 6.04
C PRO A 101 11.64 -13.44 7.39
N LEU A 102 10.80 -13.88 8.32
CA LEU A 102 10.81 -13.35 9.70
C LEU A 102 11.91 -14.00 10.54
N GLU A 103 12.31 -15.21 10.19
CA GLU A 103 13.46 -15.92 10.77
C GLU A 103 14.67 -15.78 9.85
N PHE A 104 15.77 -15.24 10.37
CA PHE A 104 16.99 -14.99 9.59
C PHE A 104 18.08 -15.99 9.94
N ASP A 105 18.51 -16.77 8.95
CA ASP A 105 19.89 -17.24 8.91
C ASP A 105 20.72 -16.20 8.14
N LEU A 106 21.61 -15.50 8.86
CA LEU A 106 22.44 -14.47 8.26
C LEU A 106 23.55 -15.04 7.36
N SER A 107 23.89 -16.32 7.49
CA SER A 107 24.92 -16.96 6.65
C SER A 107 24.51 -17.03 5.18
N GLU A 108 23.21 -17.05 4.90
CA GLU A 108 22.67 -17.04 3.55
C GLU A 108 23.04 -15.75 2.78
N ARG A 109 23.28 -14.62 3.47
CA ARG A 109 23.70 -13.36 2.84
C ARG A 109 25.09 -13.43 2.18
N GLU A 110 25.90 -14.42 2.54
CA GLU A 110 27.20 -14.65 1.91
C GLU A 110 27.09 -15.24 0.51
N LYS A 111 25.93 -15.83 0.17
CA LYS A 111 25.68 -16.37 -1.17
C LYS A 111 25.33 -15.23 -2.13
N PRO A 112 26.00 -15.12 -3.29
CA PRO A 112 25.67 -14.12 -4.29
C PRO A 112 24.20 -14.14 -4.67
N TRP A 113 23.58 -12.97 -4.74
CA TRP A 113 22.16 -12.79 -5.11
C TRP A 113 21.14 -13.44 -4.17
N MET A 114 21.53 -13.88 -2.98
CA MET A 114 20.57 -14.39 -1.99
C MET A 114 19.67 -13.28 -1.43
N ASP A 115 20.18 -12.05 -1.35
CA ASP A 115 19.39 -10.85 -1.08
C ASP A 115 19.75 -9.75 -2.11
N PRO A 116 19.22 -9.84 -3.34
CA PRO A 116 19.63 -9.00 -4.46
C PRO A 116 19.11 -7.54 -4.33
N GLY A 117 18.45 -7.22 -3.23
CA GLY A 117 17.60 -6.04 -3.10
C GLY A 117 16.16 -6.33 -3.53
N ARG A 118 15.25 -5.42 -3.18
CA ARG A 118 13.82 -5.52 -3.48
C ARG A 118 13.47 -4.68 -4.70
N ALA A 119 12.66 -5.24 -5.58
CA ALA A 119 12.07 -4.50 -6.70
C ALA A 119 11.25 -3.31 -6.16
N ARG A 120 11.47 -2.14 -6.75
CA ARG A 120 10.73 -0.90 -6.44
C ARG A 120 10.29 -0.26 -7.74
N ASN A 121 8.99 -0.04 -7.89
CA ASN A 121 8.44 0.64 -9.05
C ASN A 121 8.61 2.16 -8.85
N ASP A 122 9.49 2.79 -9.63
CA ASP A 122 9.83 4.20 -9.50
C ASP A 122 8.60 5.12 -9.66
N ALA A 123 7.75 4.85 -10.66
CA ALA A 123 6.54 5.64 -10.91
C ALA A 123 5.57 5.58 -9.72
N PHE A 124 5.40 4.42 -9.09
CA PHE A 124 4.60 4.24 -7.89
C PHE A 124 5.13 5.10 -6.75
N PHE A 125 6.42 5.00 -6.41
CA PHE A 125 6.99 5.73 -5.29
C PHE A 125 7.06 7.24 -5.49
N ARG A 126 7.28 7.72 -6.72
CA ARG A 126 7.22 9.16 -7.01
C ARG A 126 5.81 9.72 -6.85
N ASN A 127 4.80 8.93 -7.21
CA ASN A 127 3.41 9.31 -7.01
C ASN A 127 2.96 9.11 -5.56
N LEU A 128 3.55 8.19 -4.80
CA LEU A 128 3.21 8.00 -3.39
C LEU A 128 3.85 9.07 -2.50
N TYR A 129 5.15 9.31 -2.67
CA TYR A 129 5.90 10.25 -1.85
C TYR A 129 6.07 11.58 -2.56
N PHE A 130 7.13 11.74 -3.35
CA PHE A 130 7.39 12.95 -4.13
C PHE A 130 8.26 12.59 -5.33
N ALA A 131 8.09 13.30 -6.44
CA ALA A 131 8.95 13.12 -7.62
C ALA A 131 10.35 13.71 -7.41
N THR A 132 10.45 14.75 -6.56
CA THR A 132 11.70 15.45 -6.26
C THR A 132 11.85 15.72 -4.77
N LYS A 133 13.08 16.02 -4.35
CA LYS A 133 13.37 16.42 -2.97
C LYS A 133 12.77 17.78 -2.66
N GLU A 134 12.73 18.66 -3.66
CA GLU A 134 12.23 20.03 -3.57
C GLU A 134 10.72 20.01 -3.29
N ASP A 135 9.97 19.16 -4.00
CA ASP A 135 8.53 18.97 -3.76
C ASP A 135 8.27 18.45 -2.35
N ALA A 136 9.07 17.47 -1.90
CA ALA A 136 8.97 16.95 -0.54
C ALA A 136 9.20 18.06 0.51
N ALA A 137 10.26 18.85 0.33
CA ALA A 137 10.66 19.90 1.26
C ALA A 137 9.57 20.97 1.46
N GLN A 138 8.80 21.29 0.42
CA GLN A 138 7.70 22.26 0.48
C GLN A 138 6.51 21.78 1.34
N THR A 139 6.44 20.48 1.63
CA THR A 139 5.35 19.91 2.43
C THR A 139 5.74 19.58 3.87
N LEU A 140 7.00 19.82 4.25
CA LEU A 140 7.50 19.46 5.57
C LEU A 140 6.88 20.35 6.65
N GLU A 141 6.38 19.70 7.70
CA GLU A 141 5.94 20.33 8.94
C GLU A 141 6.71 19.77 10.13
N GLN A 142 6.77 20.54 11.22
CA GLN A 142 7.42 20.10 12.45
C GLN A 142 6.38 19.46 13.37
N VAL A 143 6.65 18.21 13.78
CA VAL A 143 5.90 17.51 14.82
C VAL A 143 6.77 17.41 16.07
N THR A 144 6.20 17.74 17.22
CA THR A 144 6.89 17.68 18.52
C THR A 144 6.45 16.45 19.28
N TYR A 145 7.40 15.61 19.68
CA TYR A 145 7.15 14.41 20.47
C TYR A 145 7.43 14.69 21.96
N GLN A 146 6.37 14.68 22.78
CA GLN A 146 6.41 14.79 24.24
C GLN A 146 7.29 15.96 24.77
N ASP A 147 7.39 17.06 24.03
CA ASP A 147 8.29 18.20 24.29
C ASP A 147 9.79 17.83 24.40
N ARG A 148 10.19 16.63 23.98
CA ARG A 148 11.57 16.12 24.07
C ARG A 148 12.30 16.10 22.74
N ALA A 149 11.56 15.96 21.65
CA ALA A 149 12.12 15.87 20.30
C ALA A 149 11.21 16.57 19.30
N ALA A 150 11.82 17.07 18.22
CA ALA A 150 11.11 17.65 17.09
C ALA A 150 11.57 16.97 15.80
N PHE A 151 10.62 16.57 14.97
CA PHE A 151 10.85 15.91 13.69
C PHE A 151 10.22 16.71 12.57
N LYS A 152 10.86 16.71 11.39
CA LYS A 152 10.23 17.23 10.16
C LYS A 152 9.64 16.06 9.40
N VAL A 153 8.34 16.13 9.14
CA VAL A 153 7.57 15.09 8.45
C VAL A 153 6.76 15.70 7.33
N THR A 154 6.42 14.93 6.31
CA THR A 154 5.65 15.42 5.16
C THR A 154 4.17 15.36 5.47
N ARG A 155 3.39 16.38 5.09
CA ARG A 155 1.92 16.39 5.23
C ARG A 155 1.15 15.34 4.42
N ARG A 156 1.83 14.59 3.55
CA ARG A 156 1.21 13.70 2.58
C ARG A 156 0.71 12.39 3.18
N GLU A 157 1.47 11.86 4.13
CA GLU A 157 1.11 10.69 4.91
C GLU A 157 1.10 11.13 6.36
N CYS A 158 0.09 10.73 7.11
CA CYS A 158 0.00 11.18 8.48
C CYS A 158 0.98 10.44 9.40
N VAL A 159 1.32 11.10 10.51
CA VAL A 159 2.28 10.60 11.50
C VAL A 159 1.53 10.37 12.80
N ALA A 160 1.60 9.15 13.31
CA ALA A 160 1.05 8.83 14.62
C ALA A 160 1.83 9.59 15.71
N GLU A 161 1.16 10.50 16.40
CA GLU A 161 1.68 11.12 17.62
C GLU A 161 1.38 10.16 18.79
N GLN A 162 2.41 9.67 19.48
CA GLN A 162 2.27 8.77 20.64
C GLN A 162 2.30 9.51 21.98
#